data_AF-A0AAE9D6V9-F1
#
_entry.id   AF-A0AAE9D6V9-F1
#
_cell.length_a   1.000
_cell.length_b   1.000
_cell.length_c   1.000
_cell.angle_alpha   90.00
_cell.angle_beta   90.00
_cell.angle_gamma   90.00
#
_symmetry.space_group_name_H-M   'P 1'
#
loop_
_entity.id
_entity.type
_entity.pdbx_description
1 polymer ?
#
loop_
_entity_poly.entity_id
_entity_poly.type
_entity_poly.pdbx_seq_one_letter_code
_entity_poly.pdbx_strand_id
1 'polypeptide(L)'
;MMPMDAQLSDQNASLQSQLKSIQTELEATQQRLQEAESASSWNDDGDNWNQTDSEDVALRKELETEICKRNATIEELQRHVERLQKALNEASESADMKALEEMEEMKHQLTMVMEQNSLLKDSEARLMDHADEYAEQMERHRERCVELQVKVTELEEKLRAEQLEKKAASRSVEEFSVLRQQLSTAESSLHRTQSQLSDREGTIAELTKKLAEHTKTIEELQMKLKTLAASRRQITSSQNPLTPSRPSSRLSTSSRISTTSSSFVPEAISNPLQTSGSAFDVVVPQSGEPLRRRNK
;
A
#
# COMPACT_ATOMS: atom_id res chain seq x y z
N MET A 1 -12.20 53.84 -38.98
CA MET A 1 -12.20 53.75 -40.45
C MET A 1 -13.65 53.74 -40.87
N MET A 2 -14.15 54.82 -41.46
CA MET A 2 -15.49 54.81 -42.06
C MET A 2 -15.45 53.85 -43.26
N PRO A 3 -16.47 53.00 -43.46
CA PRO A 3 -16.50 52.05 -44.57
C PRO A 3 -16.48 52.81 -45.89
N MET A 4 -15.59 52.40 -46.80
CA MET A 4 -15.34 53.02 -48.10
C MET A 4 -16.63 53.14 -48.94
N ASP A 5 -17.59 52.24 -48.70
CA ASP A 5 -18.93 52.24 -49.30
C ASP A 5 -19.78 53.46 -48.94
N ALA A 6 -19.65 53.99 -47.71
CA ALA A 6 -20.39 55.18 -47.30
C ALA A 6 -19.87 56.44 -48.01
N GLN A 7 -18.55 56.53 -48.22
CA GLN A 7 -17.95 57.65 -48.96
C GLN A 7 -18.32 57.66 -50.45
N LEU A 8 -18.39 56.47 -51.07
CA LEU A 8 -18.80 56.34 -52.46
C LEU A 8 -20.30 56.66 -52.65
N SER A 9 -21.15 56.27 -51.69
CA SER A 9 -22.58 56.60 -51.69
C SER A 9 -22.83 58.11 -51.59
N ASP A 10 -22.14 58.80 -50.68
CA ASP A 10 -22.26 60.24 -50.50
C ASP A 10 -21.76 61.03 -51.72
N GLN A 11 -20.66 60.59 -52.35
CA GLN A 11 -20.19 61.17 -53.61
C GLN A 11 -21.20 60.98 -54.74
N ASN A 12 -21.83 59.81 -54.83
CA ASN A 12 -22.83 59.54 -55.87
C ASN A 12 -24.09 60.41 -55.70
N ALA A 13 -24.55 60.60 -54.45
CA ALA A 13 -25.65 61.52 -54.14
C ALA A 13 -25.30 62.99 -54.49
N SER A 14 -24.06 63.41 -54.21
CA SER A 14 -23.58 64.75 -54.55
C SER A 14 -23.55 64.99 -56.07
N LEU A 15 -23.02 64.01 -56.83
CA LEU A 15 -22.98 64.09 -58.29
C LEU A 15 -24.39 64.09 -58.91
N GLN A 16 -25.34 63.32 -58.37
CA GLN A 16 -26.73 63.34 -58.83
C GLN A 16 -27.42 64.68 -58.57
N SER A 17 -27.12 65.35 -57.44
CA SER A 17 -27.63 66.69 -57.16
C SER A 17 -27.07 67.73 -58.13
N GLN A 18 -25.79 67.65 -58.47
CA GLN A 18 -25.16 68.55 -59.46
C GLN A 18 -25.76 68.35 -60.85
N LEU A 19 -26.02 67.10 -61.25
CA LEU A 19 -26.65 66.77 -62.53
C LEU A 19 -28.05 67.39 -62.65
N LYS A 20 -28.86 67.31 -61.58
CA LYS A 20 -30.18 67.97 -61.53
C LYS A 20 -30.09 69.49 -61.62
N SER A 21 -29.14 70.11 -60.91
CA SER A 21 -28.95 71.57 -60.98
C SER A 21 -28.62 72.02 -62.40
N ILE A 22 -27.71 71.31 -63.06
CA ILE A 22 -27.31 71.61 -64.44
C ILE A 22 -28.49 71.39 -65.41
N GLN A 23 -29.33 70.37 -65.19
CA GLN A 23 -30.55 70.17 -65.97
C GLN A 23 -31.54 71.32 -65.83
N THR A 24 -31.77 71.80 -64.60
CA THR A 24 -32.67 72.95 -64.37
C THR A 24 -32.14 74.25 -64.97
N GLU A 25 -30.82 74.46 -64.94
CA GLU A 25 -30.18 75.61 -65.60
C GLU A 25 -30.29 75.50 -67.13
N LEU A 26 -30.12 74.31 -67.69
CA LEU A 26 -30.29 74.07 -69.13
C LEU A 26 -31.73 74.38 -69.57
N GLU A 27 -32.73 73.89 -68.86
CA GLU A 27 -34.15 74.19 -69.14
C GLU A 27 -34.45 75.69 -69.03
N ALA A 28 -33.91 76.38 -68.01
CA ALA A 28 -34.05 77.83 -67.87
C ALA A 28 -33.40 78.61 -69.03
N THR A 29 -32.26 78.14 -69.54
CA THR A 29 -31.61 78.76 -70.71
C THR A 29 -32.38 78.49 -72.00
N GLN A 30 -32.98 77.31 -72.18
CA GLN A 30 -33.85 77.01 -73.31
C GLN A 30 -35.11 77.87 -73.31
N GLN A 31 -35.70 78.09 -72.13
CA GLN A 31 -36.86 78.96 -71.98
C GLN A 31 -36.54 80.42 -72.32
N ARG A 32 -35.36 80.94 -71.88
CA ARG A 32 -34.90 82.27 -72.27
C ARG A 32 -34.62 82.41 -73.77
N LEU A 33 -34.09 81.36 -74.40
CA LEU A 33 -33.89 81.34 -75.86
C LEU A 33 -35.24 81.44 -76.58
N GLN A 34 -36.23 80.67 -76.13
CA GLN A 34 -37.58 80.66 -76.70
C GLN A 34 -38.30 82.01 -76.48
N GLU A 35 -38.06 82.68 -75.36
CA GLU A 35 -38.54 84.04 -75.08
C GLU A 35 -37.84 85.10 -75.97
N ALA A 36 -36.55 84.95 -76.25
CA ALA A 36 -35.80 85.82 -77.16
C ALA A 36 -36.22 85.62 -78.63
N GLU A 37 -36.52 84.39 -79.04
CA GLU A 37 -37.11 84.07 -80.35
C GLU A 37 -38.52 84.65 -80.48
N SER A 38 -39.30 84.65 -79.40
CA SER A 38 -40.64 85.26 -79.36
C SER A 38 -40.61 86.80 -79.32
N ALA A 39 -39.54 87.41 -78.80
CA ALA A 39 -39.33 88.85 -78.74
C ALA A 39 -38.78 89.46 -80.06
N SER A 40 -38.25 88.64 -80.96
CA SER A 40 -37.70 89.09 -82.26
C SER A 40 -38.75 89.30 -83.37
N SER A 41 -40.05 89.19 -83.07
CA SER A 41 -41.15 89.26 -84.05
C SER A 41 -41.70 90.68 -84.32
N TRP A 42 -41.08 91.76 -83.83
CA TRP A 42 -41.49 93.15 -84.08
C TRP A 42 -40.30 94.11 -84.24
N ASN A 43 -39.46 93.90 -85.25
CA ASN A 43 -38.62 94.97 -85.82
C ASN A 43 -38.28 94.65 -87.29
N ASP A 44 -39.11 95.19 -88.17
CA ASP A 44 -38.89 95.35 -89.61
C ASP A 44 -38.49 96.81 -89.81
N ASP A 45 -37.20 97.09 -90.03
CA ASP A 45 -36.67 98.28 -90.73
C ASP A 45 -35.13 98.29 -90.74
N GLY A 46 -34.55 98.22 -91.94
CA GLY A 46 -33.31 98.94 -92.28
C GLY A 46 -31.95 98.31 -91.94
N ASP A 47 -31.39 97.56 -92.89
CA ASP A 47 -29.98 97.58 -93.31
C ASP A 47 -28.87 97.69 -92.22
N ASN A 48 -28.73 96.68 -91.35
CA ASN A 48 -27.46 96.42 -90.63
C ASN A 48 -27.29 94.96 -90.16
N TRP A 49 -27.66 93.99 -91.00
CA TRP A 49 -27.77 92.56 -90.61
C TRP A 49 -26.46 91.76 -90.64
N ASN A 50 -25.35 92.32 -91.13
CA ASN A 50 -24.16 91.51 -91.43
C ASN A 50 -23.17 91.33 -90.27
N GLN A 51 -23.41 91.96 -89.11
CA GLN A 51 -22.49 91.95 -87.97
C GLN A 51 -23.03 91.13 -86.78
N THR A 52 -24.32 91.23 -86.48
CA THR A 52 -25.02 90.39 -85.49
C THR A 52 -25.13 88.92 -85.93
N ASP A 53 -25.39 88.64 -87.21
CA ASP A 53 -25.40 87.26 -87.73
C ASP A 53 -24.01 86.61 -87.65
N SER A 54 -22.94 87.40 -87.83
CA SER A 54 -21.57 86.89 -87.72
C SER A 54 -21.16 86.59 -86.28
N GLU A 55 -21.60 87.41 -85.31
CA GLU A 55 -21.36 87.19 -83.88
C GLU A 55 -22.20 86.01 -83.35
N ASP A 56 -23.45 85.88 -83.79
CA ASP A 56 -24.34 84.78 -83.39
C ASP A 56 -23.88 83.43 -83.98
N VAL A 57 -23.37 83.44 -85.22
CA VAL A 57 -22.72 82.26 -85.84
C VAL A 57 -21.41 81.90 -85.13
N ALA A 58 -20.64 82.87 -84.64
CA ALA A 58 -19.42 82.61 -83.87
C ALA A 58 -19.74 82.01 -82.49
N LEU A 59 -20.74 82.56 -81.79
CA LEU A 59 -21.21 82.06 -80.48
C LEU A 59 -21.78 80.65 -80.58
N ARG A 60 -22.54 80.35 -81.64
CA ARG A 60 -23.05 79.00 -81.95
C ARG A 60 -21.92 77.99 -82.16
N LYS A 61 -20.88 78.36 -82.92
CA LYS A 61 -19.70 77.49 -83.09
C LYS A 61 -18.99 77.24 -81.78
N GLU A 62 -18.81 78.28 -80.95
CA GLU A 62 -18.17 78.13 -79.65
C GLU A 62 -18.97 77.21 -78.73
N LEU A 63 -20.30 77.38 -78.67
CA LEU A 63 -21.21 76.47 -77.95
C LEU A 63 -21.15 75.04 -78.50
N GLU A 64 -21.10 74.83 -79.81
CA GLU A 64 -20.92 73.48 -80.40
C GLU A 64 -19.59 72.85 -80.00
N THR A 65 -18.49 73.62 -80.01
CA THR A 65 -17.20 73.09 -79.56
C THR A 65 -17.22 72.74 -78.07
N GLU A 66 -17.92 73.53 -77.27
CA GLU A 66 -18.06 73.29 -75.83
C GLU A 66 -18.98 72.09 -75.56
N ILE A 67 -20.05 71.91 -76.32
CA ILE A 67 -20.89 70.70 -76.30
C ILE A 67 -20.07 69.47 -76.70
N CYS A 68 -19.24 69.56 -77.74
CA CYS A 68 -18.35 68.47 -78.13
C CYS A 68 -17.34 68.12 -77.02
N LYS A 69 -16.72 69.12 -76.38
CA LYS A 69 -15.81 68.88 -75.23
C LYS A 69 -16.54 68.24 -74.07
N ARG A 70 -17.72 68.75 -73.69
CA ARG A 70 -18.53 68.20 -72.61
C ARG A 70 -18.98 66.77 -72.91
N ASN A 71 -19.41 66.47 -74.13
CA ASN A 71 -19.74 65.11 -74.55
C ASN A 71 -18.54 64.17 -74.45
N ALA A 72 -17.35 64.61 -74.90
CA ALA A 72 -16.13 63.83 -74.76
C ALA A 72 -15.80 63.54 -73.27
N THR A 73 -15.95 64.54 -72.39
CA THR A 73 -15.76 64.34 -70.93
C THR A 73 -16.81 63.41 -70.33
N ILE A 74 -18.07 63.48 -70.77
CA ILE A 74 -19.14 62.59 -70.31
C ILE A 74 -18.83 61.15 -70.70
N GLU A 75 -18.41 60.91 -71.94
CA GLU A 75 -18.01 59.57 -72.38
C GLU A 75 -16.81 59.04 -71.59
N GLU A 76 -15.82 59.89 -71.29
CA GLU A 76 -14.65 59.48 -70.50
C GLU A 76 -15.01 59.17 -69.04
N LEU A 77 -15.90 59.96 -68.44
CA LEU A 77 -16.47 59.67 -67.11
C LEU A 77 -17.29 58.38 -67.10
N GLN A 78 -18.11 58.12 -68.13
CA GLN A 78 -18.85 56.86 -68.29
C GLN A 78 -17.89 55.66 -68.36
N ARG A 79 -16.83 55.74 -69.19
CA ARG A 79 -15.78 54.71 -69.25
C ARG A 79 -15.06 54.53 -67.91
N HIS A 80 -14.93 55.58 -67.11
CA HIS A 80 -14.36 55.50 -65.76
C HIS A 80 -15.29 54.80 -64.77
N VAL A 81 -16.59 55.12 -64.80
CA VAL A 81 -17.61 54.48 -63.97
C VAL A 81 -17.71 52.99 -64.28
N GLU A 82 -17.74 52.61 -65.56
CA GLU A 82 -17.75 51.20 -65.98
C GLU A 82 -16.52 50.43 -65.48
N ARG A 83 -15.34 51.05 -65.57
CA ARG A 83 -14.09 50.45 -65.05
C ARG A 83 -14.12 50.28 -63.53
N LEU A 84 -14.60 51.28 -62.79
CA LEU A 84 -14.70 51.20 -61.33
C LEU A 84 -15.71 50.15 -60.91
N GLN A 85 -16.85 50.06 -61.60
CA GLN A 85 -17.89 49.08 -61.28
C GLN A 85 -17.42 47.65 -61.56
N LYS A 86 -16.65 47.45 -62.64
CA LYS A 86 -15.99 46.17 -62.91
C LYS A 86 -14.97 45.82 -61.82
N ALA A 87 -14.09 46.76 -61.46
CA ALA A 87 -13.09 46.55 -60.41
C ALA A 87 -13.73 46.27 -59.03
N LEU A 88 -14.87 46.90 -58.72
CA LEU A 88 -15.62 46.65 -57.50
C LEU A 88 -16.21 45.23 -57.48
N ASN A 89 -16.81 44.79 -58.58
CA ASN A 89 -17.34 43.42 -58.68
C ASN A 89 -16.23 42.37 -58.55
N GLU A 90 -15.12 42.54 -59.27
CA GLU A 90 -13.97 41.63 -59.18
C GLU A 90 -13.36 41.58 -57.77
N ALA A 91 -13.29 42.73 -57.08
CA ALA A 91 -12.81 42.80 -55.70
C ALA A 91 -13.78 42.12 -54.72
N SER A 92 -15.10 42.28 -54.91
CA SER A 92 -16.14 41.63 -54.10
C SER A 92 -16.09 40.12 -54.26
N GLU A 93 -16.08 39.62 -55.50
CA GLU A 93 -16.02 38.18 -55.80
C GLU A 93 -14.72 37.56 -55.26
N SER A 94 -13.58 38.28 -55.36
CA SER A 94 -12.31 37.80 -54.79
C SER A 94 -12.34 37.74 -53.25
N ALA A 95 -12.99 38.70 -52.58
CA ALA A 95 -13.11 38.70 -51.13
C ALA A 95 -14.01 37.56 -50.64
N ASP A 96 -15.14 37.31 -51.33
CA ASP A 96 -16.06 36.23 -51.01
C ASP A 96 -15.41 34.85 -51.22
N MET A 97 -14.63 34.67 -52.30
CA MET A 97 -13.89 33.43 -52.54
C MET A 97 -12.84 33.17 -51.46
N LYS A 98 -12.08 34.18 -51.03
CA LYS A 98 -11.09 34.03 -49.95
C LYS A 98 -11.77 33.68 -48.62
N ALA A 99 -12.89 34.34 -48.30
CA ALA A 99 -13.65 34.05 -47.09
C ALA A 99 -14.20 32.61 -47.10
N LEU A 100 -14.61 32.10 -48.27
CA LEU A 100 -15.05 30.72 -48.44
C LEU A 100 -13.90 29.73 -48.22
N GLU A 101 -12.74 29.96 -48.83
CA GLU A 101 -11.54 29.12 -48.67
C GLU A 101 -11.08 29.05 -47.20
N GLU A 102 -11.02 30.19 -46.51
CA GLU A 102 -10.68 30.26 -45.08
C GLU A 102 -11.71 29.52 -44.21
N MET A 103 -13.00 29.61 -44.56
CA MET A 103 -14.07 28.90 -43.86
C MET A 103 -13.95 27.38 -44.04
N GLU A 104 -13.64 26.91 -45.24
CA GLU A 104 -13.43 25.49 -45.53
C GLU A 104 -12.19 24.95 -44.81
N GLU A 105 -11.11 25.72 -44.76
CA GLU A 105 -9.91 25.37 -44.00
C GLU A 105 -10.21 25.25 -42.49
N MET A 106 -10.88 26.25 -41.92
CA MET A 106 -11.29 26.23 -40.51
C MET A 106 -12.21 25.04 -40.18
N LYS A 107 -13.12 24.70 -41.09
CA LYS A 107 -13.99 23.52 -40.95
C LYS A 107 -13.20 22.22 -40.98
N HIS A 108 -12.20 22.11 -41.85
CA HIS A 108 -11.33 20.95 -41.91
C HIS A 108 -10.51 20.80 -40.61
N GLN A 109 -9.90 21.89 -40.15
CA GLN A 109 -9.16 21.92 -38.89
C GLN A 109 -10.05 21.54 -37.70
N LEU A 110 -11.29 22.06 -37.64
CA LEU A 110 -12.24 21.71 -36.58
C LEU A 110 -12.55 20.21 -36.57
N THR A 111 -12.73 19.61 -37.75
CA THR A 111 -13.00 18.18 -37.90
C THR A 111 -11.82 17.34 -37.39
N MET A 112 -10.59 17.70 -37.79
CA MET A 112 -9.37 17.03 -37.30
C MET A 112 -9.24 17.12 -35.78
N VAL A 113 -9.52 18.29 -35.19
CA VAL A 113 -9.46 18.47 -33.74
C VAL A 113 -10.53 17.64 -33.03
N MET A 114 -11.74 17.54 -33.60
CA MET A 114 -12.80 16.69 -33.05
C MET A 114 -12.40 15.21 -33.06
N GLU A 115 -11.81 14.72 -34.15
CA GLU A 115 -11.30 13.34 -34.24
C GLU A 115 -10.18 13.08 -33.23
N GLN A 116 -9.21 14.00 -33.11
CA GLN A 116 -8.17 13.91 -32.09
C GLN A 116 -8.74 13.89 -30.66
N ASN A 117 -9.77 14.70 -30.38
CA ASN A 117 -10.44 14.70 -29.09
C ASN A 117 -11.11 13.34 -28.80
N SER A 118 -11.70 12.71 -29.81
CA SER A 118 -12.26 11.35 -29.67
C SER A 118 -11.16 10.33 -29.35
N LEU A 119 -10.05 10.36 -30.08
CA LEU A 119 -8.92 9.46 -29.83
C LEU A 119 -8.32 9.65 -28.44
N LEU A 120 -8.25 10.90 -27.96
CA LEU A 120 -7.78 11.21 -26.62
C LEU A 120 -8.73 10.65 -25.56
N LYS A 121 -10.05 10.79 -25.73
CA LYS A 121 -11.04 10.19 -24.82
C LYS A 121 -10.92 8.68 -24.76
N ASP A 122 -10.74 8.02 -25.91
CA ASP A 122 -10.52 6.56 -25.95
C ASP A 122 -9.20 6.17 -25.26
N SER A 123 -8.16 6.98 -25.41
CA SER A 123 -6.89 6.76 -24.73
C SER A 123 -6.99 6.96 -23.21
N GLU A 124 -7.76 7.94 -22.76
CA GLU A 124 -8.05 8.22 -21.35
C GLU A 124 -8.84 7.07 -20.72
N ALA A 125 -9.86 6.55 -21.42
CA ALA A 125 -10.62 5.39 -20.97
C ALA A 125 -9.71 4.16 -20.76
N ARG A 126 -8.83 3.86 -21.74
CA ARG A 126 -7.86 2.76 -21.60
C ARG A 126 -6.87 2.96 -20.45
N LEU A 127 -6.47 4.21 -20.18
CA LEU A 127 -5.59 4.52 -19.05
C LEU A 127 -6.29 4.32 -17.71
N MET A 128 -7.58 4.65 -17.63
CA MET A 128 -8.42 4.39 -16.44
C MET A 128 -8.55 2.89 -16.20
N ASP A 129 -8.89 2.10 -17.22
CA ASP A 129 -8.97 0.63 -17.11
C ASP A 129 -7.65 0.03 -16.59
N HIS A 130 -6.51 0.48 -17.13
CA HIS A 130 -5.19 0.03 -16.68
C HIS A 130 -4.85 0.47 -15.25
N ALA A 131 -5.32 1.65 -14.82
CA ALA A 131 -5.15 2.11 -13.45
C ALA A 131 -5.96 1.24 -12.47
N ASP A 132 -7.19 0.86 -12.84
CA ASP A 132 -8.03 -0.05 -12.06
C ASP A 132 -7.40 -1.45 -11.98
N GLU A 133 -6.90 -1.99 -13.09
CA GLU A 133 -6.16 -3.25 -13.11
C GLU A 133 -4.94 -3.23 -12.18
N TYR A 134 -4.18 -2.14 -12.15
CA TYR A 134 -3.06 -1.98 -11.22
C TYR A 134 -3.51 -1.88 -9.77
N ALA A 135 -4.61 -1.18 -9.49
CA ALA A 135 -5.15 -1.10 -8.14
C ALA A 135 -5.55 -2.49 -7.63
N GLU A 136 -6.22 -3.29 -8.46
CA GLU A 136 -6.54 -4.68 -8.13
C GLU A 136 -5.29 -5.54 -7.96
N GLN A 137 -4.26 -5.39 -8.80
CA GLN A 137 -3.00 -6.11 -8.63
C GLN A 137 -2.33 -5.78 -7.30
N MET A 138 -2.29 -4.50 -6.93
CA MET A 138 -1.74 -4.07 -5.66
C MET A 138 -2.52 -4.65 -4.48
N GLU A 139 -3.85 -4.74 -4.58
CA GLU A 139 -4.66 -5.34 -3.53
C GLU A 139 -4.40 -6.84 -3.39
N ARG A 140 -4.37 -7.58 -4.50
CA ARG A 140 -3.97 -9.01 -4.50
C ARG A 140 -2.56 -9.23 -3.93
N HIS A 141 -1.65 -8.26 -4.09
CA HIS A 141 -0.32 -8.32 -3.46
C HIS A 141 -0.39 -8.06 -1.95
N ARG A 142 -1.20 -7.11 -1.50
CA ARG A 142 -1.43 -6.86 -0.07
C ARG A 142 -2.03 -8.08 0.62
N GLU A 143 -3.07 -8.67 0.04
CA GLU A 143 -3.70 -9.89 0.54
C GLU A 143 -2.67 -11.03 0.68
N ARG A 144 -1.88 -11.29 -0.38
CA ARG A 144 -0.81 -12.31 -0.33
C ARG A 144 0.24 -12.04 0.75
N CYS A 145 0.61 -10.77 0.97
CA CYS A 145 1.53 -10.41 2.05
C CYS A 145 0.94 -10.73 3.43
N VAL A 146 -0.35 -10.44 3.63
CA VAL A 146 -1.06 -10.77 4.87
C VAL A 146 -1.13 -12.29 5.08
N GLU A 147 -1.50 -13.05 4.06
CA GLU A 147 -1.54 -14.52 4.12
C GLU A 147 -0.17 -15.12 4.47
N LEU A 148 0.89 -14.64 3.83
CA LEU A 148 2.26 -15.08 4.11
C LEU A 148 2.69 -14.70 5.53
N GLN A 149 2.32 -13.53 6.01
CA GLN A 149 2.61 -13.09 7.38
C GLN A 149 1.94 -14.01 8.40
N VAL A 150 0.66 -14.35 8.20
CA VAL A 150 -0.05 -15.33 9.05
C VAL A 150 0.66 -16.68 9.01
N LYS A 151 1.00 -17.18 7.82
CA LYS A 151 1.70 -18.47 7.68
C LYS A 151 3.07 -18.49 8.36
N VAL A 152 3.82 -17.37 8.31
CA VAL A 152 5.09 -17.23 9.04
C VAL A 152 4.84 -17.32 10.55
N THR A 153 3.86 -16.59 11.08
CA THR A 153 3.56 -16.63 12.52
C THR A 153 3.13 -18.03 12.98
N GLU A 154 2.29 -18.73 12.21
CA GLU A 154 1.90 -20.12 12.51
C GLU A 154 3.09 -21.09 12.51
N LEU A 155 4.01 -20.95 11.55
CA LEU A 155 5.20 -21.79 11.47
C LEU A 155 6.18 -21.50 12.61
N GLU A 156 6.34 -20.24 13.01
CA GLU A 156 7.14 -19.83 14.17
C GLU A 156 6.57 -20.41 15.47
N GLU A 157 5.24 -20.41 15.64
CA GLU A 157 4.58 -21.03 16.79
C GLU A 157 4.77 -22.55 16.82
N LYS A 158 4.61 -23.23 15.68
CA LYS A 158 4.85 -24.67 15.56
C LYS A 158 6.30 -25.01 15.90
N LEU A 159 7.26 -24.24 15.39
CA LEU A 159 8.68 -24.43 15.69
C LEU A 159 8.96 -24.24 17.18
N ARG A 160 8.34 -23.24 17.82
CA ARG A 160 8.47 -23.00 19.27
C ARG A 160 7.92 -24.19 20.08
N ALA A 161 6.76 -24.72 19.69
CA ALA A 161 6.15 -25.88 20.33
C ALA A 161 7.05 -27.13 20.21
N GLU A 162 7.57 -27.41 19.01
CA GLU A 162 8.48 -28.53 18.76
C GLU A 162 9.79 -28.42 19.57
N GLN A 163 10.33 -27.21 19.70
CA GLN A 163 11.51 -26.97 20.55
C GLN A 163 11.24 -27.25 22.03
N LEU A 164 10.04 -26.91 22.53
CA LEU A 164 9.65 -27.21 23.91
C LEU A 164 9.49 -28.71 24.13
N GLU A 165 8.86 -29.41 23.18
CA GLU A 165 8.72 -30.86 23.22
C GLU A 165 10.09 -31.55 23.20
N LYS A 166 11.00 -31.12 22.31
CA LYS A 166 12.37 -31.64 22.26
C LYS A 166 13.13 -31.43 23.56
N LYS A 167 12.97 -30.26 24.20
CA LYS A 167 13.57 -29.99 25.52
C LYS A 167 12.98 -30.91 26.59
N ALA A 168 11.67 -31.12 26.60
CA ALA A 168 11.02 -32.04 27.52
C ALA A 168 11.52 -33.49 27.33
N ALA A 169 11.63 -33.93 26.07
CA ALA A 169 12.19 -35.24 25.73
C ALA A 169 13.67 -35.38 26.15
N SER A 170 14.49 -34.34 25.99
CA SER A 170 15.89 -34.38 26.45
C SER A 170 16.01 -34.53 27.97
N ARG A 171 15.14 -33.84 28.74
CA ARG A 171 15.10 -33.95 30.19
C ARG A 171 14.66 -35.35 30.63
N SER A 172 13.64 -35.92 29.99
CA SER A 172 13.18 -37.27 30.35
C SER A 172 14.23 -38.34 30.08
N VAL A 173 15.01 -38.21 29.00
CA VAL A 173 16.14 -39.10 28.72
C VAL A 173 17.24 -38.97 29.78
N GLU A 174 17.56 -37.74 30.20
CA GLU A 174 18.53 -37.49 31.26
C GLU A 174 18.06 -38.07 32.60
N GLU A 175 16.81 -37.81 32.99
CA GLU A 175 16.18 -38.38 34.20
C GLU A 175 16.20 -39.91 34.17
N PHE A 176 15.87 -40.53 33.04
CA PHE A 176 15.91 -41.97 32.87
C PHE A 176 17.34 -42.53 33.04
N SER A 177 18.34 -41.83 32.51
CA SER A 177 19.75 -42.22 32.66
C SER A 177 20.20 -42.19 34.14
N VAL A 178 19.78 -41.16 34.88
CA VAL A 178 20.06 -41.02 36.32
C VAL A 178 19.37 -42.14 37.10
N LEU A 179 18.09 -42.39 36.84
CA LEU A 179 17.33 -43.47 37.50
C LEU A 179 17.96 -44.84 37.22
N ARG A 180 18.41 -45.10 35.99
CA ARG A 180 19.09 -46.34 35.65
C ARG A 180 20.41 -46.51 36.41
N GLN A 181 21.18 -45.44 36.57
CA GLN A 181 22.41 -45.46 37.37
C GLN A 181 22.12 -45.70 38.86
N GLN A 182 21.08 -45.06 39.40
CA GLN A 182 20.63 -45.27 40.78
C GLN A 182 20.20 -46.71 41.01
N LEU A 183 19.42 -47.29 40.08
CA LEU A 183 19.01 -48.69 40.13
C LEU A 183 20.21 -49.63 40.15
N SER A 184 21.15 -49.48 39.23
CA SER A 184 22.37 -50.31 39.18
C SER A 184 23.21 -50.22 40.46
N THR A 185 23.28 -49.02 41.05
CA THR A 185 23.99 -48.80 42.33
C THR A 185 23.27 -49.50 43.48
N ALA A 186 21.93 -49.41 43.53
CA ALA A 186 21.13 -50.08 44.54
C ALA A 186 21.22 -51.61 44.42
N GLU A 187 21.16 -52.16 43.21
CA GLU A 187 21.34 -53.60 42.94
C GLU A 187 22.72 -54.09 43.38
N SER A 188 23.78 -53.33 43.08
CA SER A 188 25.14 -53.65 43.52
C SER A 188 25.27 -53.64 45.04
N SER A 189 24.65 -52.65 45.71
CA SER A 189 24.61 -52.58 47.17
C SER A 189 23.85 -53.77 47.77
N LEU A 190 22.73 -54.17 47.18
CA LEU A 190 21.94 -55.33 47.59
C LEU A 190 22.77 -56.62 47.48
N HIS A 191 23.48 -56.83 46.37
CA HIS A 191 24.36 -57.99 46.22
C HIS A 191 25.46 -58.04 47.27
N ARG A 192 26.05 -56.87 47.61
CA ARG A 192 27.05 -56.78 48.67
C ARG A 192 26.48 -57.15 50.04
N THR A 193 25.29 -56.65 50.39
CA THR A 193 24.66 -56.97 51.68
C THR A 193 24.25 -58.45 51.76
N GLN A 194 23.76 -59.04 50.66
CA GLN A 194 23.49 -60.47 50.57
C GLN A 194 24.74 -61.33 50.76
N SER A 195 25.87 -60.95 50.14
CA SER A 195 27.15 -61.65 50.36
C SER A 195 27.60 -61.58 51.82
N GLN A 196 27.53 -60.39 52.44
CA GLN A 196 27.88 -60.22 53.84
C GLN A 196 26.97 -61.02 54.78
N LEU A 197 25.68 -61.12 54.44
CA LEU A 197 24.72 -61.94 55.18
C LEU A 197 25.09 -63.42 55.08
N SER A 198 25.44 -63.91 53.89
CA SER A 198 25.90 -65.29 53.69
C SER A 198 27.18 -65.60 54.49
N ASP A 199 28.16 -64.69 54.50
CA ASP A 199 29.38 -64.85 55.31
C ASP A 199 29.08 -64.91 56.81
N ARG A 200 28.13 -64.08 57.28
CA ARG A 200 27.65 -64.08 58.67
C ARG A 200 26.93 -65.38 59.01
N GLU A 201 26.07 -65.88 58.12
CA GLU A 201 25.39 -67.16 58.28
C GLU A 201 26.39 -68.33 58.37
N GLY A 202 27.42 -68.33 57.52
CA GLY A 202 28.51 -69.32 57.60
C GLY A 202 29.27 -69.25 58.92
N THR A 203 29.55 -68.04 59.42
CA THR A 203 30.18 -67.83 60.73
C THR A 203 29.30 -68.36 61.87
N ILE A 204 27.99 -68.12 61.82
CA ILE A 204 27.03 -68.63 62.80
C ILE A 204 27.01 -70.16 62.80
N ALA A 205 27.00 -70.79 61.62
CA ALA A 205 27.03 -72.25 61.48
C ALA A 205 28.31 -72.85 62.12
N GLU A 206 29.47 -72.25 61.86
CA GLU A 206 30.76 -72.68 62.44
C GLU A 206 30.78 -72.53 63.96
N LEU A 207 30.29 -71.40 64.49
CA LEU A 207 30.17 -71.19 65.95
C LEU A 207 29.20 -72.18 66.60
N THR A 208 28.09 -72.48 65.93
CA THR A 208 27.11 -73.48 66.40
C THR A 208 27.73 -74.88 66.47
N LYS A 209 28.54 -75.25 65.49
CA LYS A 209 29.30 -76.50 65.48
C LYS A 209 30.29 -76.58 66.66
N LYS A 210 31.10 -75.54 66.86
CA LYS A 210 32.04 -75.46 68.00
C LYS A 210 31.33 -75.54 69.34
N LEU A 211 30.17 -74.89 69.47
CA LEU A 211 29.34 -74.97 70.68
C LEU A 211 28.89 -76.40 70.95
N ALA A 212 28.46 -77.14 69.93
CA ALA A 212 28.06 -78.54 70.07
C ALA A 212 29.26 -79.43 70.48
N GLU A 213 30.44 -79.24 69.89
CA GLU A 213 31.68 -79.95 70.25
C GLU A 213 32.09 -79.68 71.70
N HIS A 214 32.05 -78.42 72.14
CA HIS A 214 32.32 -78.04 73.52
C HIS A 214 31.28 -78.63 74.48
N THR A 215 30.00 -78.63 74.11
CA THR A 215 28.93 -79.23 74.91
C THR A 215 29.18 -80.72 75.12
N LYS A 216 29.52 -81.46 74.05
CA LYS A 216 29.90 -82.88 74.14
C LYS A 216 31.12 -83.08 75.05
N THR A 217 32.13 -82.23 74.93
CA THR A 217 33.33 -82.30 75.78
C THR A 217 32.97 -82.08 77.26
N ILE A 218 32.08 -81.12 77.55
CA ILE A 218 31.58 -80.89 78.91
C ILE A 218 30.83 -82.11 79.43
N GLU A 219 29.94 -82.71 78.63
CA GLU A 219 29.22 -83.93 79.00
C GLU A 219 30.17 -85.08 79.32
N GLU A 220 31.19 -85.31 78.50
CA GLU A 220 32.22 -86.32 78.73
C GLU A 220 33.00 -86.05 80.04
N LEU A 221 33.39 -84.80 80.29
CA LEU A 221 34.07 -84.41 81.52
C LEU A 221 33.16 -84.57 82.75
N GLN A 222 31.88 -84.21 82.64
CA GLN A 222 30.90 -84.42 83.70
C GLN A 222 30.71 -85.91 84.00
N MET A 223 30.69 -86.77 82.98
CA MET A 223 30.64 -88.22 83.16
C MET A 223 31.90 -88.75 83.85
N LYS A 224 33.10 -88.32 83.42
CA LYS A 224 34.36 -88.65 84.10
C LYS A 224 34.35 -88.19 85.57
N LEU A 225 33.88 -86.98 85.83
CA LEU A 225 33.76 -86.45 87.19
C LEU A 225 32.77 -87.26 88.04
N LYS A 226 31.62 -87.66 87.49
CA LYS A 226 30.66 -88.56 88.17
C LYS A 226 31.29 -89.91 88.50
N THR A 227 32.02 -90.51 87.55
CA THR A 227 32.73 -91.79 87.76
C THR A 227 33.81 -91.65 88.84
N LEU A 228 34.61 -90.58 88.80
CA LEU A 228 35.61 -90.29 89.84
C LEU A 228 34.96 -90.02 91.19
N ALA A 229 33.85 -89.29 91.25
CA ALA A 229 33.11 -89.03 92.49
C ALA A 229 32.45 -90.30 93.05
N ALA A 230 31.99 -91.22 92.19
CA ALA A 230 31.50 -92.53 92.59
C ALA A 230 32.62 -93.42 93.12
N SER A 231 33.78 -93.43 92.45
CA SER A 231 34.98 -94.15 92.89
C SER A 231 35.52 -93.58 94.21
N ARG A 232 35.55 -92.25 94.37
CA ARG A 232 35.87 -91.59 95.65
C ARG A 232 34.86 -91.95 96.75
N ARG A 233 33.56 -92.04 96.43
CA ARG A 233 32.54 -92.51 97.38
C ARG A 233 32.76 -93.96 97.84
N GLN A 234 33.32 -94.83 97.00
CA GLN A 234 33.73 -96.18 97.40
C GLN A 234 34.96 -96.19 98.33
N ILE A 235 35.86 -95.21 98.19
CA ILE A 235 37.00 -95.04 99.12
C ILE A 235 36.51 -94.47 100.47
N THR A 236 35.43 -93.68 100.48
CA THR A 236 34.84 -93.12 101.71
C THR A 236 33.69 -93.95 102.30
N SER A 237 33.34 -95.11 101.74
CA SER A 237 32.26 -95.97 102.24
C SER A 237 32.72 -96.96 103.31
N SER A 238 33.41 -96.43 104.33
CA SER A 238 33.51 -97.01 105.67
C SER A 238 32.94 -96.02 106.70
N GLN A 239 31.71 -95.53 106.45
CA GLN A 239 30.74 -95.12 107.48
C GLN A 239 29.37 -94.85 106.82
N ASN A 240 28.31 -95.22 107.54
CA ASN A 240 26.96 -95.55 107.07
C ASN A 240 25.97 -94.36 107.34
N PRO A 241 24.63 -94.42 107.13
CA PRO A 241 23.89 -93.83 105.98
C PRO A 241 22.67 -92.92 106.33
N LEU A 242 21.82 -92.62 105.32
CA LEU A 242 20.38 -92.17 105.29
C LEU A 242 20.08 -90.66 104.99
N THR A 243 19.70 -90.25 103.75
CA THR A 243 18.36 -90.11 103.09
C THR A 243 17.53 -88.85 103.47
N PRO A 244 16.45 -88.44 102.75
CA PRO A 244 16.35 -87.99 101.34
C PRO A 244 15.49 -86.70 101.17
N SER A 245 15.15 -86.31 99.92
CA SER A 245 13.97 -85.51 99.44
C SER A 245 14.35 -84.23 98.66
N ARG A 246 14.27 -84.24 97.32
CA ARG A 246 13.15 -83.95 96.38
C ARG A 246 13.02 -82.45 95.99
N PRO A 247 12.65 -82.16 94.71
CA PRO A 247 13.02 -80.94 93.97
C PRO A 247 11.88 -79.91 93.84
N SER A 248 12.23 -78.70 93.41
CA SER A 248 11.32 -77.69 92.82
C SER A 248 12.17 -76.63 92.11
N SER A 249 12.14 -76.50 90.78
CA SER A 249 11.06 -76.03 89.88
C SER A 249 11.17 -74.53 89.58
N ARG A 250 10.91 -74.23 88.30
CA ARG A 250 10.46 -72.97 87.68
C ARG A 250 11.49 -71.96 87.15
N LEU A 251 11.42 -71.86 85.82
CA LEU A 251 11.76 -70.73 84.97
C LEU A 251 11.26 -69.39 85.54
N SER A 252 12.01 -68.32 85.29
CA SER A 252 11.54 -67.13 84.54
C SER A 252 12.62 -66.05 84.57
N THR A 253 13.22 -65.74 83.42
CA THR A 253 13.92 -64.46 83.24
C THR A 253 13.06 -63.57 82.36
N SER A 254 12.66 -62.45 82.96
CA SER A 254 11.93 -61.31 82.44
C SER A 254 12.15 -60.98 80.97
N SER A 255 11.04 -60.89 80.24
CA SER A 255 10.88 -59.93 79.14
C SER A 255 10.24 -58.67 79.70
N ARG A 256 10.97 -57.55 79.71
CA ARG A 256 10.45 -56.16 79.60
C ARG A 256 11.58 -55.16 79.81
N ILE A 257 11.94 -54.44 78.76
CA ILE A 257 12.21 -53.00 78.83
C ILE A 257 11.54 -52.37 77.62
N SER A 258 10.50 -51.59 77.89
CA SER A 258 10.00 -50.53 77.00
C SER A 258 10.61 -49.23 77.48
N THR A 259 11.17 -48.43 76.58
CA THR A 259 11.23 -46.95 76.66
C THR A 259 11.37 -46.45 75.22
N THR A 260 10.31 -45.92 74.60
CA THR A 260 9.85 -44.52 74.64
C THR A 260 10.91 -43.50 74.21
N SER A 261 10.61 -42.89 73.05
CA SER A 261 10.66 -41.44 72.76
C SER A 261 12.00 -40.72 72.71
N SER A 262 12.25 -40.06 71.58
CA SER A 262 12.64 -38.63 71.47
C SER A 262 12.90 -38.33 69.99
N SER A 263 11.97 -37.68 69.28
CA SER A 263 12.03 -36.23 69.00
C SER A 263 13.26 -35.80 68.22
N PHE A 264 13.08 -35.44 66.93
CA PHE A 264 13.41 -34.08 66.53
C PHE A 264 12.54 -33.62 65.34
N VAL A 265 12.15 -32.36 65.44
CA VAL A 265 11.09 -31.62 64.75
C VAL A 265 11.63 -30.96 63.47
N PRO A 266 10.76 -30.67 62.48
CA PRO A 266 11.11 -29.93 61.27
C PRO A 266 11.06 -28.41 61.51
N GLU A 267 11.93 -27.65 60.84
CA GLU A 267 11.81 -26.19 60.84
C GLU A 267 12.05 -25.59 59.45
N ALA A 268 11.18 -24.62 59.17
CA ALA A 268 10.91 -23.96 57.92
C ALA A 268 11.88 -22.81 57.64
N ILE A 269 12.02 -22.45 56.36
CA ILE A 269 12.40 -21.09 55.96
C ILE A 269 11.54 -20.67 54.75
N SER A 270 10.53 -19.86 55.06
CA SER A 270 10.17 -18.57 54.45
C SER A 270 10.63 -18.26 53.01
N ASN A 271 9.68 -17.97 52.11
CA ASN A 271 9.38 -16.56 51.75
C ASN A 271 8.15 -16.42 50.81
N PRO A 272 7.40 -15.31 50.92
CA PRO A 272 6.22 -15.01 50.13
C PRO A 272 6.59 -14.22 48.87
N LEU A 273 5.88 -14.44 47.76
CA LEU A 273 5.90 -13.49 46.63
C LEU A 273 4.57 -12.75 46.58
N GLN A 274 4.66 -11.48 46.99
CA GLN A 274 3.64 -10.46 46.80
C GLN A 274 3.49 -10.13 45.30
N THR A 275 2.23 -9.96 44.94
CA THR A 275 1.73 -9.15 43.82
C THR A 275 2.10 -7.67 43.96
N SER A 276 2.68 -7.06 42.92
CA SER A 276 2.59 -5.61 42.65
C SER A 276 3.22 -5.21 41.29
N GLY A 277 2.52 -4.37 40.53
CA GLY A 277 3.01 -3.54 39.40
C GLY A 277 2.92 -4.24 38.03
N SER A 278 2.06 -3.86 37.07
CA SER A 278 1.79 -2.55 36.45
C SER A 278 3.06 -1.82 35.99
N ALA A 279 3.41 -2.03 34.72
CA ALA A 279 4.09 -1.06 33.87
C ALA A 279 3.84 -1.43 32.42
N PHE A 280 2.95 -0.67 31.77
CA PHE A 280 3.02 -0.46 30.33
C PHE A 280 4.41 0.09 30.02
N ASP A 281 5.18 -0.59 29.19
CA ASP A 281 6.30 0.05 28.49
C ASP A 281 6.16 -0.23 27.00
N VAL A 282 5.58 0.76 26.33
CA VAL A 282 5.47 0.86 24.89
C VAL A 282 6.83 1.34 24.39
N VAL A 283 7.69 0.42 23.98
CA VAL A 283 8.89 0.79 23.23
C VAL A 283 8.49 1.00 21.77
N VAL A 284 8.31 2.27 21.40
CA VAL A 284 8.25 2.72 20.00
C VAL A 284 9.69 2.81 19.48
N PRO A 285 10.07 2.07 18.42
CA PRO A 285 11.28 2.41 17.68
C PRO A 285 10.98 3.60 16.76
N GLN A 286 11.33 4.81 17.20
CA GLN A 286 11.60 5.91 16.28
C GLN A 286 12.90 5.58 15.55
N SER A 287 12.80 5.06 14.33
CA SER A 287 13.88 5.17 13.35
C SER A 287 13.32 5.84 12.11
N GLY A 288 13.52 7.15 12.06
CA GLY A 288 13.34 7.94 10.87
C GLY A 288 14.50 7.67 9.92
N GLU A 289 14.17 7.21 8.72
CA GLU A 289 15.05 7.34 7.56
C GLU A 289 14.49 8.43 6.63
N PRO A 290 15.31 9.41 6.21
CA PRO A 290 14.84 10.51 5.39
C PRO A 290 14.61 10.09 3.93
N LEU A 291 13.50 10.57 3.36
CA LEU A 291 13.19 10.51 1.93
C LEU A 291 14.38 10.94 1.08
N ARG A 292 15.02 9.98 0.41
CA ARG A 292 15.89 10.26 -0.73
C ARG A 292 15.01 10.71 -1.90
N ARG A 293 14.90 12.03 -2.05
CA ARG A 293 14.51 12.66 -3.33
C ARG A 293 15.53 12.26 -4.38
N ARG A 294 15.14 11.43 -5.35
CA ARG A 294 15.90 11.22 -6.58
C ARG A 294 15.28 12.05 -7.69
N ASN A 295 15.92 13.17 -7.99
CA ASN A 295 15.79 13.81 -9.28
C ASN A 295 16.42 12.91 -10.34
N LYS A 296 15.65 12.55 -11.37
CA LYS A 296 16.04 12.44 -12.80
C LYS A 296 14.84 11.94 -13.57
#